data_AF-A0A368GUX3-F1
#
_entry.id   AF-A0A368GUX3-F1
#
_cell.length_a   1.000
_cell.length_b   1.000
_cell.length_c   1.000
_cell.angle_alpha   90.00
_cell.angle_beta   90.00
_cell.angle_gamma   90.00
#
_symmetry.space_group_name_H-M   'P 1'
#
loop_
_entity.id
_entity.type
_entity.pdbx_description
1 polymer ?
#
loop_
_entity_poly.entity_id
_entity_poly.type
_entity_poly.pdbx_seq_one_letter_code
_entity_poly.pdbx_strand_id
1 'polypeptide(L)'
;MKVATTPDIKVSVAEVCEVRGAGLEAHELLSLAAAAAESLPPCPKGTVFDCENVFISSRGNVEIKTVPQSKVDPCFVPPEWSKGDDDPGAAAVFCMGAVLRAAGAEQAADVDLFSLVNILTVAMVGTRPTAHRMGLMAKFVSIFIT
;
A
#
# COMPACT_ATOMS: atom_id res chain seq x y z
N MET A 1 -14.84 35.99 -10.20
CA MET A 1 -15.27 34.59 -10.41
C MET A 1 -14.78 33.76 -9.24
N LYS A 2 -15.68 33.23 -8.39
CA LYS A 2 -15.30 32.25 -7.37
C LYS A 2 -15.11 30.92 -8.10
N VAL A 3 -13.85 30.46 -8.21
CA VAL A 3 -13.57 29.10 -8.68
C VAL A 3 -14.19 28.17 -7.64
N ALA A 4 -15.30 27.52 -7.99
CA ALA A 4 -15.83 26.44 -7.20
C ALA A 4 -14.78 25.32 -7.24
N THR A 5 -14.00 25.19 -6.17
CA THR A 5 -13.11 24.05 -6.00
C THR A 5 -13.98 22.81 -5.91
N THR A 6 -13.98 21.98 -6.94
CA THR A 6 -14.61 20.66 -6.91
C THR A 6 -14.09 19.93 -5.66
N PRO A 7 -14.97 19.45 -4.77
CA PRO A 7 -14.54 18.72 -3.59
C PRO A 7 -13.70 17.52 -4.02
N ASP A 8 -12.52 17.36 -3.41
CA ASP A 8 -11.66 16.21 -3.68
C ASP A 8 -12.26 15.00 -2.99
N ILE A 9 -12.99 14.19 -3.77
CA ILE A 9 -13.63 12.96 -3.30
C ILE A 9 -12.53 11.93 -3.05
N LYS A 10 -12.62 11.24 -1.91
CA LYS A 10 -11.69 10.18 -1.51
C LYS A 10 -12.49 8.92 -1.23
N VAL A 11 -11.96 7.80 -1.68
CA VAL A 11 -12.55 6.47 -1.47
C VAL A 11 -11.47 5.58 -0.87
N SER A 12 -11.82 4.75 0.12
CA SER A 12 -10.86 3.81 0.69
C SER A 12 -10.60 2.63 -0.25
N VAL A 13 -9.44 1.99 -0.12
CA VAL A 13 -9.14 0.77 -0.87
C VAL A 13 -10.15 -0.34 -0.52
N ALA A 14 -10.61 -0.40 0.73
CA ALA A 14 -11.65 -1.34 1.17
C ALA A 14 -12.96 -1.14 0.41
N GLU A 15 -13.45 0.10 0.27
CA GLU A 15 -14.67 0.42 -0.48
C GLU A 15 -14.55 0.01 -1.96
N VAL A 16 -13.39 0.25 -2.59
CA VAL A 16 -13.15 -0.17 -3.97
C VAL A 16 -13.22 -1.69 -4.10
N CYS A 17 -12.64 -2.43 -3.15
CA CYS A 17 -12.66 -3.88 -3.15
C CYS A 17 -14.07 -4.44 -2.94
N GLU A 18 -14.86 -3.85 -2.03
CA GLU A 18 -16.23 -4.25 -1.75
C GLU A 18 -17.14 -4.08 -2.98
N VAL A 19 -17.04 -2.93 -3.67
CA VAL A 19 -17.86 -2.63 -4.85
C VAL A 19 -17.52 -3.54 -6.03
N ARG A 20 -16.23 -3.86 -6.21
CA ARG A 20 -15.75 -4.65 -7.36
C ARG A 20 -15.81 -6.16 -7.13
N GLY A 21 -15.80 -6.61 -5.88
CA GLY A 21 -15.76 -8.02 -5.49
C GLY A 21 -14.44 -8.75 -5.80
N ALA A 22 -13.73 -8.36 -6.87
CA ALA A 22 -12.44 -8.90 -7.29
C ALA A 22 -11.22 -8.05 -6.88
N GLY A 23 -11.44 -6.92 -6.19
CA GLY A 23 -10.36 -5.97 -5.87
C GLY A 23 -9.93 -5.12 -7.06
N LEU A 24 -8.68 -4.62 -6.98
CA LEU A 24 -8.01 -3.84 -8.03
C LEU A 24 -7.22 -4.74 -8.97
N GLU A 25 -7.10 -4.32 -10.23
CA GLU A 25 -6.25 -4.98 -11.22
C GLU A 25 -4.76 -4.69 -10.97
N ALA A 26 -3.89 -5.52 -11.56
CA ALA A 26 -2.46 -5.42 -11.34
C ALA A 26 -1.89 -4.03 -11.65
N HIS A 27 -2.29 -3.43 -12.78
CA HIS A 27 -1.84 -2.09 -13.17
C HIS A 27 -2.30 -0.99 -12.19
N GLU A 28 -3.49 -1.16 -11.58
CA GLU A 28 -4.04 -0.24 -10.58
C GLU A 28 -3.30 -0.38 -9.24
N LEU A 29 -2.97 -1.61 -8.85
CA LEU A 29 -2.19 -1.91 -7.64
C LEU A 29 -0.75 -1.38 -7.75
N LEU A 30 -0.13 -1.51 -8.93
CA LEU A 30 1.17 -0.91 -9.22
C LEU A 30 1.08 0.63 -9.18
N SER A 31 0.03 1.21 -9.76
CA SER A 31 -0.20 2.65 -9.70
C SER A 31 -0.41 3.15 -8.25
N LEU A 32 -1.15 2.38 -7.44
CA LEU A 32 -1.34 2.65 -6.01
C LEU A 32 -0.02 2.63 -5.25
N ALA A 33 0.80 1.60 -5.45
CA ALA A 33 2.13 1.50 -4.83
C ALA A 33 3.05 2.67 -5.23
N ALA A 34 3.03 3.05 -6.51
CA ALA A 34 3.79 4.17 -7.05
C ALA A 34 3.38 5.51 -6.44
N ALA A 35 2.07 5.76 -6.29
CA ALA A 35 1.55 6.98 -5.70
C ALA A 35 1.75 7.02 -4.18
N ALA A 36 1.54 5.90 -3.49
CA ALA A 36 1.72 5.78 -2.05
C ALA A 36 3.17 6.00 -1.61
N ALA A 37 4.15 5.69 -2.46
CA ALA A 37 5.56 5.93 -2.18
C ALA A 37 5.90 7.40 -1.86
N GLU A 38 5.10 8.35 -2.36
CA GLU A 38 5.31 9.79 -2.18
C GLU A 38 4.73 10.30 -0.84
N SER A 39 3.79 9.57 -0.25
CA SER A 39 3.06 9.97 0.96
C SER A 39 3.10 8.91 2.08
N LEU A 40 3.95 7.88 1.95
CA LEU A 40 4.02 6.77 2.90
C LEU A 40 4.47 7.25 4.30
N PRO A 41 3.61 7.21 5.32
CA PRO A 41 4.00 7.61 6.67
C PRO A 41 4.86 6.51 7.32
N PRO A 42 5.86 6.86 8.15
CA PRO A 42 6.53 5.87 8.99
C PRO A 42 5.53 5.24 9.97
N CYS A 43 5.68 3.93 10.21
CA CYS A 43 4.83 3.15 11.11
C CYS A 43 5.61 2.73 12.35
N PRO A 44 5.71 3.57 13.40
CA PRO A 44 6.32 3.17 14.66
C PRO A 44 5.54 2.02 15.30
N LYS A 45 6.22 1.20 16.09
CA LYS A 45 5.63 0.03 16.77
C LYS A 45 4.28 0.34 17.43
N GLY A 46 3.28 -0.46 17.05
CA GLY A 46 1.91 -0.33 17.53
C GLY A 46 1.00 0.54 16.66
N THR A 47 1.52 1.19 15.61
CA THR A 47 0.73 1.94 14.63
C THR A 47 0.93 1.42 13.21
N VAL A 48 -0.16 1.11 12.53
CA VAL A 48 -0.20 0.46 11.21
C VAL A 48 -1.33 1.06 10.37
N PHE A 49 -1.54 0.57 9.16
CA PHE A 49 -2.70 0.91 8.34
C PHE A 49 -3.13 -0.30 7.51
N ASP A 50 -4.40 -0.34 7.15
CA ASP A 50 -5.05 -1.39 6.37
C ASP A 50 -5.82 -0.77 5.18
N CYS A 51 -6.61 -1.57 4.48
CA CYS A 51 -7.38 -1.11 3.31
C CYS A 51 -8.43 -0.04 3.64
N GLU A 52 -8.94 0.00 4.87
CA GLU A 52 -9.90 1.01 5.36
C GLU A 52 -9.23 2.39 5.50
N ASN A 53 -7.92 2.40 5.74
CA ASN A 53 -7.17 3.61 6.09
C ASN A 53 -6.23 4.10 4.96
N VAL A 54 -6.30 3.49 3.78
CA VAL A 54 -5.65 3.97 2.55
C VAL A 54 -6.71 4.52 1.61
N PHE A 55 -6.59 5.80 1.27
CA PHE A 55 -7.57 6.54 0.48
C PHE A 55 -7.00 6.98 -0.85
N ILE A 56 -7.75 6.73 -1.92
CA ILE A 56 -7.44 7.20 -3.27
C ILE A 56 -8.32 8.42 -3.54
N SER A 57 -7.70 9.55 -3.88
CA SER A 57 -8.43 10.76 -4.24
C SER A 57 -8.79 10.79 -5.73
N SER A 58 -9.84 11.54 -6.07
CA SER A 58 -10.27 11.79 -7.45
C SER A 58 -9.18 12.38 -8.35
N ARG A 59 -8.08 12.87 -7.76
CA ARG A 59 -6.92 13.44 -8.43
C ARG A 59 -5.74 12.46 -8.56
N GLY A 60 -5.93 11.20 -8.17
CA GLY A 60 -4.88 10.17 -8.21
C GLY A 60 -3.87 10.25 -7.07
N ASN A 61 -4.13 11.06 -6.04
CA ASN A 61 -3.28 11.12 -4.85
C ASN A 61 -3.68 10.05 -3.84
N VAL A 62 -2.70 9.56 -3.08
CA VAL A 62 -2.92 8.60 -2.01
C VAL A 62 -2.74 9.27 -0.65
N GLU A 63 -3.72 9.15 0.22
CA GLU A 63 -3.65 9.54 1.63
C GLU A 63 -3.70 8.29 2.51
N ILE A 64 -2.79 8.21 3.47
CA ILE A 64 -2.66 7.07 4.37
C ILE A 64 -2.80 7.56 5.80
N LYS A 65 -3.71 6.94 6.55
CA LYS A 65 -3.92 7.23 7.97
C LYS A 65 -3.43 6.05 8.78
N THR A 66 -2.56 6.31 9.76
CA THR A 66 -2.16 5.26 10.69
C THR A 66 -3.18 5.11 11.81
N VAL A 67 -3.40 3.87 12.24
CA VAL A 67 -4.29 3.46 13.31
C VAL A 67 -3.56 2.52 14.27
N PRO A 68 -4.03 2.37 15.52
CA PRO A 68 -3.48 1.38 16.43
C PRO A 68 -3.59 -0.03 15.86
N GLN A 69 -2.55 -0.85 16.03
CA GLN A 69 -2.52 -2.24 15.56
C GLN A 69 -3.67 -3.12 16.09
N SER A 70 -4.28 -2.73 17.22
CA SER A 70 -5.43 -3.44 17.79
C SER A 70 -6.73 -3.24 17.02
N LYS A 71 -6.76 -2.32 16.05
CA LYS A 71 -7.94 -2.01 15.22
C LYS A 71 -7.90 -2.64 13.83
N VAL A 72 -6.82 -3.34 13.49
CA VAL A 72 -6.64 -3.96 12.17
C VAL A 72 -6.47 -5.46 12.30
N ASP A 73 -6.64 -6.17 11.19
CA ASP A 73 -6.33 -7.59 11.12
C ASP A 73 -4.82 -7.85 11.30
N PRO A 74 -4.42 -8.93 12.02
CA PRO A 74 -3.01 -9.28 12.19
C PRO A 74 -2.20 -9.41 10.89
N CYS A 75 -2.82 -9.68 9.74
CA CYS A 75 -2.12 -9.75 8.46
C CYS A 75 -1.49 -8.41 8.01
N PHE A 76 -1.96 -7.28 8.55
CA PHE A 76 -1.38 -5.95 8.33
C PHE A 76 -0.28 -5.60 9.34
N VAL A 77 -0.04 -6.44 10.35
CA VAL A 77 0.94 -6.16 11.40
C VAL A 77 2.32 -6.69 10.99
N PRO A 78 3.37 -5.84 10.99
CA PRO A 78 4.71 -6.28 10.64
C PRO A 78 5.22 -7.40 11.56
N PRO A 79 5.67 -8.55 11.01
CA PRO A 79 6.02 -9.73 11.81
C PRO A 79 7.25 -9.53 12.69
N GLU A 80 8.15 -8.61 12.31
CA GLU A 80 9.39 -8.31 13.02
C GLU A 80 9.17 -7.69 14.40
N TRP A 81 8.00 -7.09 14.65
CA TRP A 81 7.67 -6.49 15.94
C TRP A 81 7.64 -7.53 17.07
N SER A 82 7.32 -8.79 16.74
CA SER A 82 7.40 -9.93 17.65
C SER A 82 8.84 -10.28 18.05
N LYS A 83 9.82 -9.90 17.22
CA LYS A 83 11.26 -10.17 17.39
C LYS A 83 12.03 -9.00 18.01
N GLY A 84 11.35 -7.88 18.27
CA GLY A 84 11.94 -6.69 18.88
C GLY A 84 12.58 -5.70 17.90
N ASP A 85 12.46 -5.94 16.58
CA ASP A 85 12.82 -4.95 15.57
C ASP A 85 11.72 -3.88 15.46
N ASP A 86 12.11 -2.64 15.17
CA ASP A 86 11.23 -1.47 15.11
C ASP A 86 11.81 -0.44 14.13
N ASP A 87 12.03 -0.85 12.88
CA ASP A 87 12.26 0.08 11.77
C ASP A 87 10.91 0.60 11.26
N PRO A 88 10.55 1.88 11.51
CA PRO A 88 9.24 2.40 11.13
C PRO A 88 9.05 2.53 9.61
N GLY A 89 10.15 2.70 8.86
CA GLY A 89 10.09 2.82 7.40
C GLY A 89 9.84 1.46 6.76
N ALA A 90 10.56 0.43 7.22
CA ALA A 90 10.35 -0.94 6.75
C ALA A 90 9.01 -1.52 7.20
N ALA A 91 8.51 -1.13 8.38
CA ALA A 91 7.16 -1.46 8.84
C ALA A 91 6.07 -0.84 7.94
N ALA A 92 6.24 0.43 7.54
CA ALA A 92 5.30 1.08 6.63
C ALA A 92 5.26 0.41 5.25
N VAL A 93 6.42 0.01 4.74
CA VAL A 93 6.54 -0.74 3.47
C VAL A 93 5.84 -2.10 3.56
N PHE A 94 5.98 -2.79 4.70
CA PHE A 94 5.23 -4.03 4.94
C PHE A 94 3.72 -3.80 4.93
N CYS A 95 3.24 -2.79 5.66
CA CYS A 95 1.81 -2.47 5.72
C CYS A 95 1.26 -2.19 4.31
N MET A 96 2.01 -1.47 3.47
CA MET A 96 1.62 -1.25 2.08
C MET A 96 1.57 -2.55 1.27
N GLY A 97 2.56 -3.45 1.44
CA GLY A 97 2.53 -4.77 0.82
C GLY A 97 1.31 -5.61 1.24
N ALA A 98 0.93 -5.55 2.51
CA ALA A 98 -0.27 -6.21 3.03
C ALA A 98 -1.56 -5.62 2.43
N VAL A 99 -1.64 -4.29 2.28
CA VAL A 99 -2.73 -3.62 1.56
C VAL A 99 -2.83 -4.08 0.11
N LEU A 100 -1.72 -4.09 -0.63
CA LEU A 100 -1.72 -4.55 -2.02
C LEU A 100 -2.17 -6.01 -2.14
N ARG A 101 -1.72 -6.87 -1.22
CA ARG A 101 -2.14 -8.28 -1.16
C ARG A 101 -3.64 -8.41 -0.95
N ALA A 102 -4.18 -7.76 0.07
CA ALA A 102 -5.60 -7.79 0.41
C ALA A 102 -6.48 -7.14 -0.67
N ALA A 103 -5.93 -6.17 -1.41
CA ALA A 103 -6.64 -5.44 -2.45
C ALA A 103 -6.70 -6.15 -3.81
N GLY A 104 -6.19 -7.38 -3.92
CA GLY A 104 -6.31 -8.21 -5.13
C GLY A 104 -5.00 -8.79 -5.66
N ALA A 105 -3.84 -8.41 -5.12
CA ALA A 105 -2.57 -8.92 -5.62
C ALA A 105 -2.37 -10.43 -5.36
N GLU A 106 -3.08 -11.03 -4.41
CA GLU A 106 -3.03 -12.48 -4.17
C GLU A 106 -3.65 -13.28 -5.33
N GLN A 107 -4.62 -12.71 -6.03
CA GLN A 107 -5.31 -13.35 -7.16
C GLN A 107 -4.76 -12.91 -8.53
N ALA A 108 -3.83 -11.95 -8.55
CA ALA A 108 -3.25 -11.44 -9.78
C ALA A 108 -2.23 -12.43 -10.37
N ALA A 109 -2.32 -12.69 -11.69
CA ALA A 109 -1.35 -13.49 -12.44
C ALA A 109 -0.11 -12.69 -12.89
N ASP A 110 0.01 -11.43 -12.47
CA ASP A 110 1.08 -10.53 -12.84
C ASP A 110 2.35 -10.81 -12.01
N VAL A 111 3.42 -11.26 -12.69
CA VAL A 111 4.67 -11.69 -12.05
C VAL A 111 5.37 -10.53 -11.34
N ASP A 112 5.26 -9.33 -11.88
CA ASP A 112 5.94 -8.16 -11.36
C ASP A 112 5.26 -7.65 -10.09
N LEU A 113 3.92 -7.59 -10.09
CA LEU A 113 3.14 -7.31 -8.89
C LEU A 113 3.38 -8.37 -7.82
N PHE A 114 3.38 -9.66 -8.19
CA PHE A 114 3.66 -10.76 -7.28
C PHE A 114 5.04 -10.61 -6.64
N SER A 115 6.06 -10.30 -7.45
CA SER A 115 7.44 -10.09 -6.99
C SER A 115 7.54 -8.87 -6.06
N LEU A 116 6.87 -7.77 -6.41
CA LEU A 116 6.82 -6.56 -5.60
C LEU A 116 6.19 -6.87 -4.23
N VAL A 117 4.97 -7.41 -4.20
CA VAL A 117 4.25 -7.69 -2.93
C VAL A 117 5.05 -8.63 -2.03
N ASN A 118 5.73 -9.62 -2.60
CA ASN A 118 6.57 -10.54 -1.82
C ASN A 118 7.80 -9.86 -1.22
N ILE A 119 8.49 -8.98 -1.96
CA ILE A 119 9.64 -8.25 -1.38
C ILE A 119 9.21 -7.20 -0.36
N LEU A 120 8.00 -6.63 -0.47
CA LEU A 120 7.45 -5.72 0.54
C LEU A 120 7.10 -6.45 1.84
N THR A 121 6.59 -7.67 1.74
CA THR A 121 6.05 -8.46 2.87
C THR A 121 7.03 -9.51 3.43
N VAL A 122 8.28 -9.53 2.96
CA VAL A 122 9.31 -10.45 3.47
C VAL A 122 9.60 -10.18 4.95
N ALA A 123 9.83 -11.24 5.73
CA ALA A 123 10.09 -11.12 7.17
C ALA A 123 11.46 -10.51 7.53
N MET A 124 12.38 -10.42 6.56
CA MET A 124 13.71 -9.87 6.75
C MET A 124 13.69 -8.36 6.45
N VAL A 125 13.71 -7.54 7.50
CA VAL A 125 13.57 -6.07 7.43
C VAL A 125 14.60 -5.46 6.46
N GLY A 126 15.87 -5.85 6.58
CA GLY A 126 16.96 -5.30 5.76
C GLY A 126 16.88 -5.61 4.26
N THR A 127 16.00 -6.51 3.82
CA THR A 127 15.79 -6.80 2.39
C THR A 127 14.59 -6.06 1.80
N ARG A 128 13.75 -5.43 2.63
CA ARG A 128 12.63 -4.63 2.14
C ARG A 128 13.16 -3.36 1.44
N PRO A 129 12.56 -2.96 0.31
CA PRO A 129 12.92 -1.70 -0.32
C PRO A 129 12.49 -0.52 0.57
N THR A 130 13.12 0.63 0.38
CA THR A 130 12.60 1.90 0.93
C THR A 130 11.32 2.29 0.19
N ALA A 131 10.49 3.17 0.77
CA ALA A 131 9.30 3.70 0.10
C ALA A 131 9.62 4.27 -1.30
N HIS A 132 10.72 5.02 -1.42
CA HIS A 132 11.19 5.53 -2.70
C HIS A 132 11.51 4.41 -3.70
N ARG A 133 12.24 3.36 -3.29
CA ARG A 133 12.56 2.22 -4.16
C ARG A 133 11.32 1.43 -4.55
N MET A 134 10.37 1.22 -3.63
CA MET A 134 9.06 0.63 -3.93
C MET A 134 8.35 1.41 -5.04
N GLY A 135 8.31 2.73 -4.94
CA GLY A 135 7.69 3.58 -5.97
C GLY A 135 8.37 3.48 -7.33
N LEU A 136 9.71 3.42 -7.36
CA LEU A 136 10.45 3.18 -8.61
C LEU A 136 10.12 1.81 -9.19
N MET A 137 10.15 0.75 -8.37
CA MET A 137 9.84 -0.61 -8.83
C MET A 137 8.43 -0.66 -9.43
N ALA A 138 7.43 -0.08 -8.77
CA ALA A 138 6.07 -0.05 -9.28
C ALA A 138 5.91 0.75 -10.58
N LYS A 139 6.63 1.87 -10.74
CA LYS A 139 6.65 2.68 -11.98
C LYS A 139 7.34 1.97 -13.14
N PHE A 140 8.47 1.31 -12.90
CA PHE A 140 9.27 0.66 -13.95
C PHE A 140 8.70 -0.67 -14.42
N VAL A 141 7.90 -1.35 -13.59
CA VAL A 141 7.11 -2.52 -14.00
C VAL A 141 6.12 -2.17 -15.11
N SER A 142 5.50 -0.98 -15.05
CA SER A 142 4.52 -0.54 -16.05
C SER A 142 5.13 -0.21 -17.43
N ILE A 143 6.46 -0.08 -17.56
CA ILE A 143 7.12 0.34 -18.81
C ILE A 143 7.40 -0.84 -19.76
N PHE A 144 7.37 -2.09 -19.28
CA PHE A 144 7.63 -3.26 -20.14
C PHE A 144 6.41 -3.75 -20.94
N ILE A 145 5.25 -3.08 -20.85
CA ILE A 145 4.03 -3.42 -21.61
C ILE A 145 3.63 -2.28 -22.58
N THR A 146 4.58 -1.75 -23.36
CA THR A 146 4.24 -0.96 -24.57
C THR A 146 5.06 -1.41 -25.77
#